data_AF-A0A451AGH9-F1
#
_entry.id   AF-A0A451AGH9-F1
#
_cell.length_a   1.000
_cell.length_b   1.000
_cell.length_c   1.000
_cell.angle_alpha   90.00
_cell.angle_beta   90.00
_cell.angle_gamma   90.00
#
_symmetry.space_group_name_H-M   'P 1'
#
loop_
_entity.id
_entity.type
_entity.pdbx_description
1 polymer ?
#
loop_
_entity_poly.entity_id
_entity_poly.type
_entity_poly.pdbx_seq_one_letter_code
_entity_poly.pdbx_strand_id
1 'polypeptide(L)'
;MAKFPTKESDIFALGEKIMAGLEGNTKIYPNPPIDIEALHGIFDNYLAAKSTEIATHAAWEEAVHAKQEALHQFSEAIKREIRFIRLKRTWSDEEP
;
A
#
# COMPACT_ATOMS: atom_id res chain seq x y z
N MET A 1 -12.24 13.37 30.88
CA MET A 1 -11.05 12.55 30.59
C MET A 1 -10.66 12.77 29.14
N ALA A 2 -9.37 12.93 28.83
CA ALA A 2 -8.92 13.01 27.44
C ALA A 2 -9.31 11.72 26.72
N LYS A 3 -9.92 11.83 25.53
CA LYS A 3 -10.25 10.65 24.72
C LYS A 3 -8.95 10.13 24.10
N PHE A 4 -8.77 8.82 24.17
CA PHE A 4 -7.67 8.16 23.46
C PHE A 4 -7.82 8.40 21.94
N PRO A 5 -6.74 8.68 21.21
CA PRO A 5 -6.80 8.91 19.77
C PRO A 5 -7.28 7.64 19.04
N THR A 6 -8.08 7.82 17.99
CA THR A 6 -8.55 6.72 17.12
C THR A 6 -7.82 6.69 15.77
N LYS A 7 -7.13 7.77 15.42
CA LYS A 7 -6.32 7.85 14.20
C LYS A 7 -4.98 7.18 14.45
N GLU A 8 -4.59 6.33 13.53
CA GLU A 8 -3.32 5.61 13.56
C GLU A 8 -2.11 6.54 13.72
N SER A 9 -2.06 7.66 12.96
CA SER A 9 -1.00 8.67 13.08
C SER A 9 -0.90 9.28 14.47
N ASP A 10 -2.05 9.50 15.11
CA ASP A 10 -2.14 10.15 16.41
C ASP A 10 -1.78 9.16 17.53
N ILE A 11 -2.11 7.86 17.35
CA ILE A 11 -1.68 6.77 18.24
C ILE A 11 -0.15 6.59 18.15
N PHE A 12 0.41 6.64 16.93
CA PHE A 12 1.85 6.55 16.71
C PHE A 12 2.61 7.69 17.39
N ALA A 13 2.20 8.94 17.12
CA ALA A 13 2.81 10.12 17.72
C ALA A 13 2.65 10.16 19.25
N LEU A 14 1.57 9.57 19.78
CA LEU A 14 1.40 9.40 21.22
C LEU A 14 2.36 8.34 21.78
N GLY A 15 2.55 7.21 21.08
CA GLY A 15 3.50 6.16 21.44
C GLY A 15 4.93 6.68 21.57
N GLU A 16 5.42 7.41 20.56
CA GLU A 16 6.75 8.04 20.58
C GLU A 16 6.92 8.99 21.78
N LYS A 17 5.91 9.83 22.04
CA LYS A 17 5.93 10.76 23.18
C LYS A 17 5.95 10.05 24.52
N ILE A 18 5.23 8.94 24.65
CA ILE A 18 5.22 8.14 25.87
C ILE A 18 6.58 7.48 26.09
N MET A 19 7.16 6.86 25.06
CA MET A 19 8.49 6.24 25.15
C MET A 19 9.56 7.26 25.53
N ALA A 20 9.65 8.38 24.81
CA ALA A 20 10.60 9.45 25.11
C ALA A 20 10.38 10.06 26.51
N GLY A 21 9.13 10.17 26.94
CA GLY A 21 8.77 10.64 28.28
C GLY A 21 9.20 9.69 29.40
N LEU A 22 9.06 8.37 29.20
CA LEU A 22 9.46 7.35 30.16
C LEU A 22 10.99 7.26 30.28
N GLU A 23 11.69 7.29 29.15
CA GLU A 23 13.16 7.29 29.11
C GLU A 23 13.77 8.53 29.76
N GLY A 24 13.20 9.70 29.47
CA GLY A 24 13.67 10.97 30.03
C GLY A 24 13.40 11.13 31.52
N ASN A 25 12.49 10.34 32.10
CA ASN A 25 12.01 10.51 33.47
C ASN A 25 12.05 9.21 34.30
N THR A 26 13.06 8.36 34.09
CA THR A 26 13.27 7.09 34.82
C THR A 26 13.29 7.24 36.35
N LYS A 27 13.74 8.39 36.88
CA LYS A 27 13.71 8.69 38.32
C LYS A 27 12.30 8.94 38.88
N ILE A 28 11.38 9.39 38.04
CA ILE A 28 9.97 9.67 38.40
C ILE A 28 9.12 8.40 38.25
N TYR A 29 9.47 7.57 37.27
CA TYR A 29 8.79 6.31 36.96
C TYR A 29 9.76 5.13 37.08
N PRO A 30 10.17 4.75 38.31
CA PRO A 30 11.18 3.72 38.51
C PRO A 30 10.68 2.30 38.20
N ASN A 31 9.36 2.09 38.10
CA ASN A 31 8.78 0.78 37.83
C ASN A 31 7.53 0.91 36.93
N PRO A 32 7.72 1.19 35.62
CA PRO A 32 6.59 1.28 34.70
C PRO A 32 5.90 -0.09 34.54
N PRO A 33 4.57 -0.12 34.32
CA PRO A 33 3.83 -1.39 34.15
C PRO A 33 4.26 -2.22 32.93
N ILE A 34 4.79 -1.55 31.90
CA ILE A 34 5.40 -2.17 30.72
C ILE A 34 6.82 -1.67 30.70
N ASP A 35 7.75 -2.59 30.51
CA ASP A 35 9.16 -2.25 30.35
C ASP A 35 9.39 -1.41 29.08
N ILE A 36 10.33 -0.48 29.15
CA ILE A 36 10.58 0.47 28.05
C ILE A 36 11.09 -0.27 26.82
N GLU A 37 11.96 -1.28 26.97
CA GLU A 37 12.43 -2.08 25.83
C GLU A 37 11.29 -2.88 25.20
N ALA A 38 10.40 -3.45 26.04
CA ALA A 38 9.23 -4.15 25.54
C ALA A 38 8.28 -3.23 24.75
N LEU A 39 8.13 -1.97 25.18
CA LEU A 39 7.32 -0.98 24.49
C LEU A 39 7.94 -0.59 23.13
N HIS A 40 9.26 -0.41 23.06
CA HIS A 40 9.98 -0.23 21.79
C HIS A 40 9.79 -1.42 20.85
N GLY A 41 9.91 -2.65 21.35
CA GLY A 41 9.68 -3.84 20.54
C GLY A 41 8.28 -3.90 19.93
N ILE A 42 7.24 -3.49 20.68
CA ILE A 42 5.88 -3.40 20.17
C ILE A 42 5.76 -2.32 19.07
N PHE A 43 6.42 -1.17 19.27
CA PHE A 43 6.43 -0.06 18.33
C PHE A 43 7.17 -0.41 17.03
N ASP A 44 8.32 -1.06 17.11
CA ASP A 44 9.10 -1.52 15.96
C ASP A 44 8.36 -2.59 15.16
N ASN A 45 7.68 -3.52 15.83
CA ASN A 45 6.83 -4.51 15.17
C ASN A 45 5.70 -3.84 14.37
N TYR A 46 5.10 -2.80 14.94
CA TYR A 46 4.07 -2.02 14.27
C TYR A 46 4.64 -1.28 13.05
N LEU A 47 5.82 -0.65 13.17
CA LEU A 47 6.50 0.00 12.04
C LEU A 47 6.84 -0.99 10.92
N ALA A 48 7.32 -2.18 11.27
CA ALA A 48 7.60 -3.24 10.30
C ALA A 48 6.33 -3.71 9.57
N ALA A 49 5.22 -3.87 10.30
CA ALA A 49 3.93 -4.22 9.70
C ALA A 49 3.45 -3.14 8.72
N LYS A 50 3.55 -1.86 9.10
CA LYS A 50 3.19 -0.73 8.24
C LYS A 50 4.07 -0.64 6.99
N SER A 51 5.37 -0.82 7.14
CA SER A 51 6.30 -0.85 6.00
C SER A 51 5.97 -1.99 5.04
N THR A 52 5.62 -3.16 5.58
CA THR A 52 5.19 -4.33 4.79
C THR A 52 3.90 -4.03 4.03
N GLU A 53 2.89 -3.43 4.68
CA GLU A 53 1.65 -3.02 4.02
C GLU A 53 1.92 -2.11 2.82
N ILE A 54 2.71 -1.05 3.01
CA ILE A 54 3.06 -0.10 1.95
C ILE A 54 3.75 -0.81 0.78
N ALA A 55 4.70 -1.70 1.06
CA ALA A 55 5.41 -2.46 0.03
C ALA A 55 4.45 -3.39 -0.74
N THR A 56 3.54 -4.07 -0.04
CA THR A 56 2.54 -4.94 -0.69
C THR A 56 1.53 -4.15 -1.52
N HIS A 57 1.14 -2.96 -1.06
CA HIS A 57 0.25 -2.08 -1.79
C HIS A 57 0.91 -1.59 -3.08
N ALA A 58 2.17 -1.15 -3.01
CA ALA A 58 2.94 -0.73 -4.18
C ALA A 58 3.07 -1.87 -5.20
N ALA A 59 3.40 -3.09 -4.75
CA ALA A 59 3.48 -4.26 -5.63
C ALA A 59 2.13 -4.61 -6.27
N TRP A 60 1.02 -4.44 -5.54
CA TRP A 60 -0.32 -4.62 -6.08
C TRP A 60 -0.65 -3.57 -7.15
N GLU A 61 -0.35 -2.30 -6.90
CA GLU A 61 -0.55 -1.22 -7.88
C GLU A 61 0.26 -1.46 -9.16
N GLU A 62 1.52 -1.87 -9.04
CA GLU A 62 2.36 -2.25 -10.18
C GLU A 62 1.77 -3.43 -10.96
N ALA A 63 1.29 -4.47 -10.27
CA ALA A 63 0.66 -5.62 -10.92
C ALA A 63 -0.65 -5.24 -11.65
N VAL A 64 -1.44 -4.35 -11.05
CA VAL A 64 -2.67 -3.82 -11.67
C VAL A 64 -2.33 -3.02 -12.92
N HIS A 65 -1.32 -2.15 -12.86
CA HIS A 65 -0.87 -1.36 -14.01
C HIS A 65 -0.36 -2.26 -15.15
N ALA A 66 0.46 -3.26 -14.84
CA ALA A 66 0.95 -4.23 -15.83
C ALA A 66 -0.19 -5.01 -16.51
N LYS A 67 -1.20 -5.43 -15.74
CA LYS A 67 -2.41 -6.08 -16.28
C LYS A 67 -3.18 -5.15 -17.21
N GLN A 68 -3.35 -3.88 -16.83
CA GLN A 68 -4.05 -2.89 -17.64
C GLN A 68 -3.33 -2.63 -18.96
N GLU A 69 -2.01 -2.51 -18.94
CA GLU A 69 -1.18 -2.37 -20.13
C GLU A 69 -1.31 -3.58 -21.06
N ALA A 70 -1.22 -4.80 -20.52
CA ALA A 70 -1.42 -6.03 -21.30
C ALA A 70 -2.82 -6.10 -21.93
N LEU A 71 -3.86 -5.68 -21.20
CA LEU A 71 -5.22 -5.61 -21.72
C LEU A 71 -5.35 -4.56 -22.84
N HIS A 72 -4.68 -3.42 -22.70
CA HIS A 72 -4.66 -2.38 -23.72
C HIS A 72 -4.03 -2.91 -25.02
N GLN A 73 -2.86 -3.54 -24.93
CA GLN A 73 -2.18 -4.14 -26.08
C GLN A 73 -3.03 -5.21 -26.76
N PHE A 74 -3.70 -6.06 -25.98
CA PHE A 74 -4.61 -7.06 -26.52
C PHE A 74 -5.82 -6.43 -27.23
N SER A 75 -6.39 -5.38 -26.66
CA SER A 75 -7.49 -4.63 -27.27
C SER A 75 -7.08 -4.01 -28.61
N GLU A 76 -5.90 -3.39 -28.69
CA GLU A 76 -5.38 -2.82 -29.93
C GLU A 76 -5.09 -3.91 -30.99
N ALA A 77 -4.59 -5.07 -30.58
CA ALA A 77 -4.40 -6.21 -31.48
C ALA A 77 -5.73 -6.68 -32.07
N ILE A 78 -6.77 -6.84 -31.26
CA ILE A 78 -8.12 -7.22 -31.72
C ILE A 78 -8.67 -6.16 -32.70
N LYS A 79 -8.56 -4.88 -32.36
CA LYS A 79 -9.04 -3.79 -33.25
C LYS A 79 -8.33 -3.84 -34.60
N ARG A 80 -7.03 -4.10 -34.62
CA ARG A 80 -6.25 -4.24 -35.85
C ARG A 80 -6.73 -5.43 -36.68
N GLU A 81 -6.99 -6.57 -36.04
CA GLU A 81 -7.49 -7.77 -36.73
C GLU A 81 -8.89 -7.53 -37.33
N ILE A 82 -9.81 -6.92 -36.56
CA ILE A 82 -11.15 -6.55 -37.06
C ILE A 82 -11.03 -5.61 -38.27
N ARG A 83 -10.11 -4.65 -38.24
CA ARG A 83 -9.88 -3.74 -39.38
C ARG A 83 -9.37 -4.49 -40.60
N PHE A 84 -8.44 -5.42 -40.42
CA PHE A 84 -7.92 -6.26 -41.51
C PHE A 84 -9.03 -7.11 -42.14
N ILE A 85 -9.81 -7.82 -41.31
CA ILE A 85 -10.94 -8.64 -41.76
C ILE A 85 -11.95 -7.78 -42.53
N ARG A 86 -12.29 -6.59 -42.02
CA ARG A 86 -13.22 -5.68 -42.69
C ARG A 86 -12.70 -5.25 -44.05
N LEU A 87 -11.44 -4.85 -44.15
CA LEU A 87 -10.81 -4.45 -45.42
C LEU A 87 -10.80 -5.62 -46.41
N LYS A 88 -10.48 -6.84 -45.95
CA LYS A 88 -10.50 -8.03 -46.81
C LYS A 88 -11.89 -8.35 -47.33
N ARG A 89 -12.93 -8.20 -46.51
CA ARG A 89 -14.32 -8.40 -46.94
C ARG A 89 -14.72 -7.40 -48.03
N THR A 90 -14.39 -6.11 -47.88
CA THR A 90 -14.76 -5.10 -48.88
C THR A 90 -14.09 -5.32 -50.23
N TRP A 91 -12.83 -5.79 -50.25
CA TRP A 91 -12.17 -6.17 -51.50
C TRP A 91 -12.82 -7.39 -52.18
N SER A 92 -13.45 -8.29 -51.41
CA SER A 92 -14.16 -9.46 -51.94
C SER A 92 -15.56 -9.13 -52.48
N ASP A 93 -16.16 -8.02 -52.05
CA ASP A 93 -17.50 -7.58 -52.50
C ASP A 93 -17.42 -6.72 -53.80
N GLU A 94 -16.20 -6.34 -54.24
CA GLU A 94 -15.93 -5.50 -55.42
C GLU A 94 -15.38 -6.28 -56.65
N GLU A 95 -15.23 -7.61 -56.55
CA GLU A 95 -14.98 -8.45 -57.74
C GLU A 95 -16.32 -8.76 -58.46
N PRO A 96 -16.43 -8.54 -59.79
CA PRO A 96 -17.65 -8.77 -60.57
C PRO A 96 -17.98 -10.25 -60.80
#